data_AF-A0A2V8US42-F1
#
_entry.id   AF-A0A2V8US42-F1
#
_cell.length_a   1.000
_cell.length_b   1.000
_cell.length_c   1.000
_cell.angle_alpha   90.00
_cell.angle_beta   90.00
_cell.angle_gamma   90.00
#
_symmetry.space_group_name_H-M   'P 1'
#
loop_
_entity.id
_entity.type
_entity.pdbx_description
1 polymer ?
#
loop_
_entity_poly.entity_id
_entity_poly.type
_entity_poly.pdbx_seq_one_letter_code
_entity_poly.pdbx_strand_id
1 'polypeptide(L)'
;MDTNQRTPERKLREGDIQSSIAHLKKAIHIQPDYMEAYNNLGTRYMALQDYERAIAHFREALRLDRDAVLAHTNLGLAMFILKDLPEAEAELRSAVRLDGCSAKAH
;
A
#
# COMPACT_ATOMS: atom_id res chain seq x y z
N MET A 1 -20.60 -22.10 -11.10
CA MET A 1 -19.33 -22.59 -10.54
C MET A 1 -18.71 -21.37 -9.91
N ASP A 2 -19.09 -21.06 -8.68
CA ASP A 2 -18.81 -19.75 -8.09
C ASP A 2 -17.94 -19.96 -6.86
N THR A 3 -16.66 -19.76 -7.09
CA THR A 3 -15.53 -19.89 -6.16
C THR A 3 -15.54 -18.79 -5.10
N ASN A 4 -16.67 -18.57 -4.44
CA ASN A 4 -16.80 -17.60 -3.35
C ASN A 4 -16.40 -18.26 -2.01
N GLN A 5 -15.15 -18.72 -1.92
CA GLN A 5 -14.55 -19.13 -0.64
C GLN A 5 -14.12 -17.87 0.13
N ARG A 6 -15.09 -17.16 0.68
CA ARG A 6 -14.87 -16.21 1.79
C ARG A 6 -14.70 -17.02 3.07
N THR A 7 -13.53 -17.63 3.24
CA THR A 7 -13.17 -18.35 4.46
C THR A 7 -13.09 -17.36 5.63
N PRO A 8 -13.54 -17.72 6.85
CA PRO A 8 -13.43 -16.87 8.05
C PRO A 8 -11.98 -16.45 8.34
N GLU A 9 -11.03 -17.23 7.86
CA GLU A 9 -9.59 -17.02 7.94
C GLU A 9 -9.12 -15.74 7.22
N ARG A 10 -9.75 -15.39 6.09
CA ARG A 10 -9.43 -14.15 5.37
C ARG A 10 -9.81 -12.92 6.19
N LYS A 11 -10.99 -12.94 6.81
CA LYS A 11 -11.51 -11.83 7.62
C LYS A 11 -10.72 -11.66 8.91
N LEU A 12 -10.33 -12.77 9.55
CA LEU A 12 -9.45 -12.74 10.72
C LEU A 12 -8.09 -12.14 10.36
N ARG A 13 -7.51 -12.60 9.24
CA ARG A 13 -6.23 -12.11 8.73
C ARG A 13 -6.26 -10.62 8.41
N GLU A 14 -7.33 -10.10 7.81
CA GLU A 14 -7.51 -8.66 7.57
C GLU A 14 -7.54 -7.87 8.90
N GLY A 15 -8.25 -8.35 9.91
CA GLY A 15 -8.27 -7.74 11.24
C GLY A 15 -6.91 -7.76 11.96
N ASP A 16 -6.16 -8.85 11.82
CA ASP A 16 -4.81 -8.97 12.36
C ASP A 16 -3.83 -8.02 11.65
N ILE A 17 -3.96 -7.87 10.33
CA ILE A 17 -3.15 -6.92 9.55
C ILE A 17 -3.46 -5.49 9.99
N GLN A 18 -4.72 -5.12 10.16
CA GLN A 18 -5.09 -3.78 10.65
C GLN A 18 -4.56 -3.50 12.05
N SER A 19 -4.64 -4.49 12.95
CA SER A 19 -4.08 -4.39 14.30
C SER A 19 -2.56 -4.23 14.26
N SER A 20 -1.88 -4.97 13.38
CA SER A 20 -0.44 -4.83 13.14
C SER A 20 -0.07 -3.44 12.63
N ILE A 21 -0.83 -2.86 11.69
CA ILE A 21 -0.63 -1.50 11.21
C ILE A 21 -0.75 -0.49 12.37
N ALA A 22 -1.75 -0.64 13.25
CA ALA A 22 -1.92 0.25 14.39
C ALA A 22 -0.72 0.21 15.34
N HIS A 23 -0.17 -0.99 15.62
CA HIS A 23 1.05 -1.14 16.42
C HIS A 23 2.27 -0.51 15.76
N LEU A 24 2.45 -0.73 14.45
CA LEU A 24 3.56 -0.16 13.69
C LEU A 24 3.47 1.38 13.62
N LYS A 25 2.27 1.95 13.49
CA LYS A 25 2.07 3.41 13.58
C LYS A 25 2.46 3.97 14.94
N LYS A 26 2.11 3.27 16.03
CA LYS A 26 2.57 3.66 17.38
C LYS A 26 4.08 3.56 17.51
N ALA A 27 4.71 2.52 16.95
CA ALA A 27 6.16 2.38 16.94
C ALA A 27 6.84 3.56 16.21
N ILE A 28 6.31 3.95 15.05
CA ILE A 28 6.77 5.13 14.30
C ILE A 28 6.56 6.42 15.10
N HIS A 29 5.46 6.53 15.85
CA HIS A 29 5.21 7.70 16.68
C HIS A 29 6.20 7.83 17.85
N ILE A 30 6.63 6.70 18.42
CA ILE A 30 7.64 6.66 19.49
C ILE A 30 9.04 6.86 18.92
N GLN A 31 9.34 6.21 17.78
CA GLN A 31 10.62 6.26 17.10
C GLN A 31 10.40 6.53 15.60
N PRO A 32 10.42 7.82 15.20
CA PRO A 32 10.19 8.20 13.80
C PRO A 32 11.33 7.78 12.87
N ASP A 33 12.50 7.45 13.41
CA ASP A 33 13.64 6.98 12.62
C ASP A 33 13.68 5.46 12.49
N TYR A 34 12.60 4.76 12.86
CA TYR A 34 12.56 3.31 12.82
C TYR A 34 12.21 2.78 11.42
N MET A 35 13.23 2.70 10.56
CA MET A 35 13.12 2.25 9.16
C MET A 35 12.37 0.93 9.01
N GLU A 36 12.67 -0.06 9.86
CA GLU A 36 12.00 -1.37 9.77
C GLU A 36 10.49 -1.28 10.00
N ALA A 37 10.01 -0.35 10.85
CA ALA A 37 8.57 -0.15 11.02
C ALA A 37 7.92 0.39 9.75
N TYR A 38 8.56 1.31 9.04
CA TYR A 38 8.06 1.79 7.74
C TYR A 38 8.03 0.67 6.70
N ASN A 39 9.08 -0.14 6.62
CA ASN A 39 9.13 -1.29 5.72
C ASN A 39 8.03 -2.31 6.05
N ASN A 40 7.89 -2.71 7.31
CA ASN A 40 6.88 -3.65 7.76
C ASN A 40 5.46 -3.14 7.50
N LEU A 41 5.24 -1.84 7.70
CA LEU A 41 3.96 -1.18 7.49
C LEU A 41 3.61 -1.13 5.99
N GLY A 42 4.60 -0.88 5.13
CA GLY A 42 4.46 -1.05 3.68
C GLY A 42 4.07 -2.48 3.29
N THR A 43 4.73 -3.50 3.86
CA THR A 43 4.39 -4.91 3.62
C THR A 43 2.97 -5.25 4.10
N ARG A 44 2.51 -4.68 5.23
CA ARG A 44 1.13 -4.87 5.69
C ARG A 44 0.12 -4.28 4.70
N TYR A 45 0.40 -3.11 4.13
CA TYR A 45 -0.45 -2.52 3.08
C TYR A 45 -0.43 -3.33 1.77
N MET A 46 0.72 -3.91 1.38
CA MET A 46 0.76 -4.85 0.26
C MET A 46 -0.15 -6.05 0.49
N ALA A 47 -0.23 -6.58 1.71
CA ALA A 47 -1.13 -7.68 2.05
C ALA A 47 -2.63 -7.28 2.01
N LEU A 48 -2.93 -5.99 2.16
CA LEU A 48 -4.26 -5.40 1.96
C LEU A 48 -4.53 -5.00 0.50
N GLN A 49 -3.59 -5.26 -0.41
CA GLN A 49 -3.64 -4.82 -1.80
C GLN A 49 -3.69 -3.28 -1.97
N ASP A 50 -3.31 -2.53 -0.92
CA ASP A 50 -3.20 -1.08 -0.92
C ASP A 50 -1.76 -0.67 -1.31
N TYR A 51 -1.44 -0.85 -2.59
CA TYR A 51 -0.07 -0.68 -3.10
C TYR A 51 0.36 0.80 -3.09
N GLU A 52 -0.56 1.75 -3.25
CA GLU A 52 -0.25 3.18 -3.22
C GLU A 52 0.30 3.60 -1.85
N ARG A 53 -0.38 3.19 -0.76
CA ARG A 53 0.13 3.45 0.60
C ARG A 53 1.39 2.66 0.88
N ALA A 54 1.49 1.42 0.40
CA ALA A 54 2.71 0.64 0.54
C ALA A 54 3.93 1.37 -0.06
N ILE A 55 3.80 1.89 -1.29
CA ILE A 55 4.83 2.68 -1.98
C ILE A 55 5.24 3.91 -1.17
N ALA A 56 4.27 4.66 -0.63
CA ALA A 56 4.55 5.83 0.19
C ALA A 56 5.41 5.47 1.42
N HIS A 57 5.08 4.37 2.11
CA HIS A 57 5.81 3.94 3.30
C HIS A 57 7.18 3.34 2.98
N PHE A 58 7.34 2.60 1.88
CA PHE A 58 8.67 2.15 1.43
C PHE A 58 9.57 3.33 1.03
N ARG A 59 9.02 4.40 0.47
CA ARG A 59 9.79 5.63 0.19
C ARG A 59 10.27 6.32 1.46
N GLU A 60 9.45 6.35 2.51
CA GLU A 60 9.88 6.86 3.82
C GLU A 60 10.96 5.97 4.44
N ALA A 61 10.84 4.64 4.33
CA ALA A 61 11.90 3.73 4.75
C ALA A 61 13.23 4.02 4.03
N LEU A 62 13.17 4.28 2.71
CA LEU A 62 14.33 4.66 1.90
C LEU A 62 14.85 6.08 2.17
N ARG A 63 14.02 6.98 2.71
CA ARG A 63 14.48 8.30 3.18
C ARG A 63 15.35 8.15 4.43
N LEU A 64 15.00 7.22 5.32
CA LEU A 64 15.74 6.95 6.55
C LEU A 64 17.02 6.16 6.26
N ASP A 65 16.92 5.12 5.41
CA ASP A 65 18.06 4.33 4.96
C ASP A 65 17.98 4.11 3.45
N ARG A 66 18.81 4.85 2.73
CA ARG A 66 18.87 4.81 1.26
C ARG A 66 19.43 3.50 0.72
N ASP A 67 20.18 2.77 1.53
CA ASP A 67 20.85 1.52 1.16
C ASP A 67 20.06 0.29 1.63
N ALA A 68 18.86 0.48 2.19
CA ALA A 68 17.96 -0.60 2.58
C ALA A 68 17.48 -1.41 1.35
N VAL A 69 18.22 -2.47 1.04
CA VAL A 69 17.96 -3.38 -0.08
C VAL A 69 16.52 -3.93 -0.03
N LEU A 70 16.04 -4.30 1.16
CA LEU A 70 14.68 -4.82 1.35
C LEU A 70 13.61 -3.78 0.96
N ALA A 71 13.81 -2.51 1.30
CA ALA A 71 12.86 -1.46 0.96
C ALA A 71 12.86 -1.17 -0.55
N HIS A 72 14.01 -1.22 -1.23
CA HIS A 72 14.08 -1.15 -2.69
C HIS A 72 13.37 -2.31 -3.38
N THR A 73 13.61 -3.54 -2.93
CA THR A 73 12.95 -4.75 -3.47
C THR A 73 11.43 -4.66 -3.31
N ASN A 74 10.96 -4.29 -2.11
CA ASN A 74 9.53 -4.18 -1.83
C ASN A 74 8.87 -3.02 -2.58
N LEU A 75 9.55 -1.89 -2.73
CA LEU A 75 9.08 -0.75 -3.53
C LEU A 75 8.91 -1.15 -5.00
N GLY A 76 9.91 -1.83 -5.57
CA GLY A 76 9.86 -2.31 -6.95
C GLY A 76 8.71 -3.29 -7.18
N LEU A 77 8.51 -4.24 -6.26
CA LEU A 77 7.40 -5.18 -6.31
C LEU A 77 6.04 -4.48 -6.21
N ALA A 78 5.88 -3.53 -5.28
CA ALA A 78 4.64 -2.78 -5.11
C ALA A 78 4.31 -1.94 -6.36
N MET A 79 5.31 -1.29 -6.96
CA MET A 79 5.14 -0.54 -8.21
C MET A 79 4.80 -1.42 -9.41
N PHE A 80 5.44 -2.60 -9.50
CA PHE A 80 5.19 -3.56 -10.56
C PHE A 80 3.73 -4.02 -10.49
N ILE A 81 3.27 -4.45 -9.32
CA ILE A 81 1.88 -4.91 -9.13
C ILE A 81 0.88 -3.78 -9.35
N LEU A 82 1.16 -2.57 -8.85
CA LEU A 82 0.26 -1.42 -9.04
C LEU A 82 0.06 -1.08 -10.52
N LYS A 83 1.13 -1.17 -11.33
CA LYS A 83 1.07 -0.92 -12.78
C LYS A 83 0.38 -2.04 -13.57
N ASP A 84 0.51 -3.28 -13.10
CA ASP A 84 -0.08 -4.46 -13.76
C ASP A 84 -1.54 -4.73 -13.36
N LEU A 85 -2.14 -3.93 -12.47
CA LEU A 85 -3.54 -4.09 -12.11
C LEU A 85 -4.46 -3.56 -13.23
N PRO A 86 -5.22 -4.44 -13.93
CA PRO A 86 -6.14 -4.00 -14.98
C PRO A 86 -7.26 -3.09 -14.42
N GLU A 87 -7.56 -3.18 -13.13
CA GLU A 87 -8.53 -2.31 -12.44
C GLU A 87 -7.98 -0.90 -12.16
N ALA A 88 -6.67 -0.75 -11.95
CA ALA A 88 -6.05 0.55 -11.74
C ALA A 88 -6.07 1.40 -13.02
N GLU A 89 -5.88 0.79 -14.20
CA GLU A 89 -6.01 1.50 -15.47
C GLU A 89 -7.46 1.99 -15.70
N ALA A 90 -8.46 1.19 -15.33
CA ALA A 90 -9.87 1.52 -15.52
C ALA A 90 -10.34 2.66 -14.58
N GLU A 91 -9.95 2.61 -13.30
CA GLU A 91 -10.23 3.66 -12.31
C GLU A 91 -9.45 4.95 -12.63
N LEU A 92 -8.15 4.86 -12.97
CA LEU A 92 -7.35 6.04 -13.34
C LEU A 92 -7.86 6.69 -14.64
N ARG A 93 -8.29 5.90 -15.64
CA ARG A 93 -8.99 6.43 -16.83
C ARG A 93 -10.27 7.16 -16.46
N SER A 94 -10.99 6.70 -15.45
CA SER A 94 -12.25 7.29 -15.01
C SER A 94 -12.00 8.58 -14.21
N ALA A 95 -11.01 8.58 -13.34
CA ALA A 95 -10.55 9.75 -12.59
C ALA A 95 -10.03 10.86 -13.52
N VAL A 96 -9.14 10.54 -14.48
CA VAL A 96 -8.62 11.52 -15.46
C VAL A 96 -9.72 12.07 -16.37
N ARG A 97 -10.74 11.27 -16.71
CA ARG A 97 -11.92 11.76 -17.44
C ARG A 97 -12.79 12.70 -16.61
N LEU A 98 -12.93 12.47 -15.31
CA LEU A 98 -13.69 13.32 -14.41
C LEU A 98 -12.99 14.67 -14.18
N ASP A 99 -11.68 14.67 -13.95
CA ASP A 99 -10.91 15.92 -13.81
C ASP A 99 -10.85 16.72 -15.13
N GLY A 100 -10.83 16.04 -16.29
CA GLY A 100 -10.89 16.69 -17.60
C GLY A 100 -12.24 17.34 -17.96
N CYS A 101 -13.32 16.95 -17.28
CA CYS A 101 -14.66 17.53 -17.49
C CYS A 101 -15.04 18.58 -16.43
N SER A 102 -14.36 18.61 -15.26
CA SER A 102 -14.60 19.62 -14.22
C SER A 102 -13.97 20.99 -14.55
N ALA A 103 -13.02 21.05 -15.49
CA ALA A 103 -12.39 22.30 -15.95
C ALA A 103 -13.22 23.12 -16.98
N LYS A 104 -14.51 22.79 -17.16
CA LYS A 104 -15.43 23.51 -18.08
C LYS A 104 -16.76 23.90 -17.42
N ALA A 105 -16.70 24.35 -16.17
CA ALA A 105 -17.81 25.05 -15.54
C ALA A 105 -17.37 26.47 -15.13
N HIS A 106 -17.17 27.34 -16.12
CA HIS A 106 -17.52 28.76 -16.06
C HIS A 106 -17.55 29.38 -17.46
#